data_AF-A0A328SGU8-F1
#
_entry.id   AF-A0A328SGU8-F1
#
_cell.length_a   1.000
_cell.length_b   1.000
_cell.length_c   1.000
_cell.angle_alpha   90.00
_cell.angle_beta   90.00
_cell.angle_gamma   90.00
#
_symmetry.space_group_name_H-M   'P 1'
#
loop_
_entity.id
_entity.type
_entity.pdbx_description
1 polymer ?
#
loop_
_entity_poly.entity_id
_entity_poly.type
_entity_poly.pdbx_seq_one_letter_code
_entity_poly.pdbx_strand_id
1 'polypeptide(L)'
;MNDFKEWNTTFDRLRYKYETHAIFRDWLDFAVDQFTIPSFEPSFKYGRYKKEELQLFQELFEAWIQSMDRELETRDYYDFLGEWWENDQNMTNKFRAQFFTPIDVCRLMCELTLADMGDCDDVLCMNDPTCGSGRFAIVHHHYRPQDKFMLQDLDEYACKMAVLNMVLHGMTGVVSYMNTLTREVFACWQVRTDYLFPIPCIIPYGVDLDAACTILPQSSEKMVKVPPVAPIQEQTGNMTSLDRWIKQKEEE
;
A
#
# COMPACT_ATOMS: atom_id res chain seq x y z
N MET A 1 -23.33 0.48 -3.47
CA MET A 1 -23.24 1.15 -4.80
C MET A 1 -21.93 0.67 -5.41
N ASN A 2 -21.69 0.67 -6.72
CA ASN A 2 -20.36 0.24 -7.21
C ASN A 2 -19.33 1.32 -6.84
N ASP A 3 -18.36 0.99 -5.99
CA ASP A 3 -17.37 1.89 -5.39
C ASP A 3 -16.61 2.69 -6.47
N PHE A 4 -16.48 2.12 -7.67
CA PHE A 4 -15.80 2.74 -8.80
C PHE A 4 -16.71 3.51 -9.77
N LYS A 5 -18.02 3.63 -9.52
CA LYS A 5 -18.97 4.14 -10.53
C LYS A 5 -18.66 5.56 -10.99
N GLU A 6 -18.53 6.49 -10.04
CA GLU A 6 -18.28 7.92 -10.32
C GLU A 6 -16.89 8.08 -10.95
N TRP A 7 -15.89 7.42 -10.35
CA TRP A 7 -14.54 7.35 -10.87
C TRP A 7 -14.48 6.87 -12.32
N ASN A 8 -15.04 5.70 -12.64
CA ASN A 8 -15.03 5.13 -13.99
C ASN A 8 -15.76 6.02 -14.99
N THR A 9 -16.90 6.61 -14.59
CA THR A 9 -17.66 7.52 -15.46
C THR A 9 -16.81 8.72 -15.88
N THR A 10 -16.05 9.30 -14.96
CA THR A 10 -15.15 10.42 -15.25
C THR A 10 -13.91 9.95 -16.01
N PHE A 11 -13.31 8.82 -15.61
CA PHE A 11 -12.11 8.26 -16.21
C PHE A 11 -12.33 7.92 -17.69
N ASP A 12 -13.48 7.33 -18.03
CA ASP A 12 -13.84 6.95 -19.41
C ASP A 12 -13.94 8.17 -20.34
N ARG A 13 -14.26 9.36 -19.82
CA ARG A 13 -14.28 10.60 -20.61
C ARG A 13 -12.88 10.99 -21.12
N LEU A 14 -11.83 10.64 -20.37
CA LEU A 14 -10.43 10.85 -20.78
C LEU A 14 -9.95 9.76 -21.73
N ARG A 15 -10.45 8.52 -21.60
CA ARG A 15 -10.07 7.36 -22.45
C ARG A 15 -10.36 7.55 -23.93
N TYR A 16 -11.33 8.39 -24.29
CA TYR A 16 -11.60 8.71 -25.70
C TYR A 16 -10.41 9.35 -26.43
N LYS A 17 -9.46 9.95 -25.71
CA LYS A 17 -8.33 10.69 -26.29
C LYS A 17 -6.96 10.18 -25.88
N TYR A 18 -6.86 9.59 -24.69
CA TYR A 18 -5.58 9.22 -24.11
C TYR A 18 -5.56 7.73 -23.74
N GLU A 19 -4.36 7.16 -23.76
CA GLU A 19 -4.11 5.78 -23.36
C GLU A 19 -4.28 5.62 -21.84
N THR A 20 -4.87 4.51 -21.41
CA THR A 20 -5.32 4.32 -20.02
C THR A 20 -4.19 4.46 -19.01
N HIS A 21 -3.01 3.85 -19.25
CA HIS A 21 -1.88 3.97 -18.32
C HIS A 21 -1.36 5.41 -18.29
N ALA A 22 -1.33 6.11 -19.41
CA ALA A 22 -0.94 7.51 -19.43
C ALA A 22 -1.89 8.39 -18.62
N ILE A 23 -3.20 8.17 -18.69
CA ILE A 23 -4.18 8.90 -17.87
C ILE A 23 -3.92 8.63 -16.39
N PHE A 24 -3.81 7.35 -16.01
CA PHE A 24 -3.64 6.98 -14.61
C PHE A 24 -2.30 7.47 -14.04
N ARG A 25 -1.20 7.35 -14.78
CA ARG A 25 0.11 7.90 -14.38
C ARG A 25 0.01 9.38 -14.10
N ASP A 26 -0.52 10.11 -15.07
CA ASP A 26 -0.59 11.56 -14.98
C ASP A 26 -1.57 11.96 -13.86
N TRP A 27 -2.62 11.17 -13.60
CA TRP A 27 -3.53 11.43 -12.48
C TRP A 27 -2.86 11.17 -11.12
N LEU A 28 -2.01 10.14 -11.00
CA LEU A 28 -1.22 9.91 -9.79
C LEU A 28 -0.28 11.09 -9.51
N ASP A 29 0.38 11.64 -10.54
CA ASP A 29 1.19 12.87 -10.42
C ASP A 29 0.33 14.04 -9.91
N PHE A 30 -0.84 14.25 -10.53
CA PHE A 30 -1.77 15.30 -10.14
C PHE A 30 -2.23 15.15 -8.68
N ALA A 31 -2.59 13.94 -8.26
CA ALA A 31 -3.08 13.66 -6.91
C ALA A 31 -1.97 13.81 -5.86
N VAL A 32 -0.75 13.34 -6.14
CA VAL A 32 0.42 13.55 -5.27
C VAL A 32 0.72 15.03 -5.10
N ASP A 33 0.64 15.81 -6.19
CA ASP A 33 0.87 17.26 -6.13
C ASP A 33 -0.16 17.99 -5.24
N GLN A 34 -1.40 17.48 -5.09
CA GLN A 34 -2.41 18.11 -4.22
C GLN A 34 -2.00 18.09 -2.74
N PHE A 35 -1.19 17.13 -2.33
CA PHE A 35 -0.67 17.01 -0.95
C PHE A 35 0.80 17.42 -0.84
N THR A 36 1.44 17.76 -1.95
CA THR A 36 2.84 18.18 -1.97
C THR A 36 2.98 19.60 -1.42
N ILE A 37 3.97 19.82 -0.55
CA ILE A 37 4.18 21.14 0.05
C ILE A 37 4.52 22.19 -1.03
N PRO A 38 3.97 23.43 -0.96
CA PRO A 38 4.08 24.43 -2.03
C PRO A 38 5.49 24.89 -2.41
N SER A 39 6.49 24.58 -1.59
CA SER A 39 7.90 24.92 -1.84
C SER A 39 8.57 24.04 -2.91
N PHE A 40 7.88 23.01 -3.41
CA PHE A 40 8.38 22.08 -4.40
C PHE A 40 7.65 22.25 -5.73
N GLU A 41 8.38 22.05 -6.82
CA GLU A 41 7.81 22.06 -8.17
C GLU A 41 6.85 20.87 -8.33
N PRO A 42 5.67 21.09 -8.94
CA PRO A 42 4.71 20.03 -9.19
C PRO A 42 5.28 18.99 -10.17
N SER A 43 5.04 17.72 -9.88
CA SER A 43 5.39 16.60 -10.75
C SER A 43 4.48 16.53 -11.99
N PHE A 44 3.23 17.00 -11.86
CA PHE A 44 2.23 16.97 -12.90
C PHE A 44 2.49 17.99 -14.01
N LYS A 45 2.43 17.49 -15.25
CA LYS A 45 2.70 18.29 -16.46
C LYS A 45 1.41 18.91 -17.00
N TYR A 46 0.96 20.00 -16.38
CA TYR A 46 -0.28 20.72 -16.72
C TYR A 46 -0.43 21.07 -18.21
N GLY A 47 0.66 21.34 -18.94
CA GLY A 47 0.62 21.71 -20.36
C GLY A 47 0.14 20.61 -21.32
N ARG A 48 -0.01 19.36 -20.86
CA ARG A 48 -0.48 18.22 -21.68
C ARG A 48 -2.01 18.20 -21.87
N TYR A 49 -2.75 18.80 -20.95
CA TYR A 49 -4.20 18.72 -20.88
C TYR A 49 -4.84 20.10 -21.03
N LYS A 50 -5.99 20.16 -21.69
CA LYS A 50 -6.79 21.38 -21.77
C LYS A 50 -7.46 21.66 -20.42
N LYS A 51 -7.91 22.90 -20.22
CA LYS A 51 -8.60 23.31 -18.99
C LYS A 51 -9.80 22.41 -18.67
N GLU A 52 -10.57 22.02 -19.68
CA GLU A 52 -11.73 21.14 -19.49
C GLU A 52 -11.33 19.72 -19.10
N GLU A 53 -10.15 19.26 -19.52
CA GLU A 53 -9.59 17.94 -19.15
C GLU A 53 -8.99 17.98 -17.74
N LEU A 54 -8.37 19.09 -17.35
CA LEU A 54 -7.91 19.31 -15.97
C LEU A 54 -9.08 19.31 -14.97
N GLN A 55 -10.26 19.80 -15.38
CA GLN A 55 -11.48 19.68 -14.57
C GLN A 55 -11.86 18.21 -14.33
N LEU A 56 -11.61 17.32 -15.31
CA LEU A 56 -11.85 15.88 -15.13
C LEU A 56 -10.89 15.26 -14.13
N PHE A 57 -9.63 15.73 -14.08
CA PHE A 57 -8.66 15.28 -13.07
C PHE A 57 -9.11 15.67 -11.66
N GLN A 58 -9.66 16.88 -11.51
CA GLN A 58 -10.28 17.32 -10.26
C GLN A 58 -11.50 16.47 -9.90
N GLU A 59 -12.40 16.22 -10.86
CA GLU A 59 -13.57 15.33 -10.65
C GLU A 59 -13.15 13.91 -10.26
N LEU A 60 -12.06 13.37 -10.83
CA LEU A 60 -11.49 12.08 -10.44
C LEU A 60 -10.96 12.11 -9.01
N PHE A 61 -10.23 13.16 -8.64
CA PHE A 61 -9.72 13.34 -7.28
C PHE A 61 -10.86 13.38 -6.26
N GLU A 62 -11.91 14.16 -6.54
CA GLU A 62 -13.12 14.22 -5.69
C GLU A 62 -13.83 12.87 -5.59
N ALA A 63 -14.02 12.15 -6.71
CA ALA A 63 -14.63 10.83 -6.72
C ALA A 63 -13.82 9.81 -5.91
N TRP A 64 -12.49 9.87 -5.96
CA TRP A 64 -11.61 9.03 -5.16
C TRP A 64 -11.75 9.33 -3.66
N ILE A 65 -11.65 10.60 -3.25
CA ILE A 65 -11.81 11.00 -1.85
C ILE A 65 -13.19 10.59 -1.31
N GLN A 66 -14.27 10.85 -2.05
CA GLN A 66 -15.63 10.48 -1.63
C GLN A 66 -15.81 8.95 -1.53
N SER A 67 -15.14 8.17 -2.38
CA SER A 67 -15.20 6.71 -2.30
C SER A 67 -14.44 6.20 -1.08
N MET A 68 -13.26 6.77 -0.81
CA MET A 68 -12.48 6.47 0.40
C MET A 68 -13.26 6.80 1.67
N ASP A 69 -13.88 7.98 1.75
CA ASP A 69 -14.71 8.41 2.89
C ASP A 69 -15.84 7.41 3.15
N ARG A 70 -16.64 7.07 2.13
CA ARG A 70 -17.74 6.10 2.24
C ARG A 70 -17.29 4.70 2.65
N GLU A 71 -16.20 4.20 2.08
CA GLU A 71 -15.74 2.84 2.40
C GLU A 71 -15.15 2.77 3.80
N LEU A 72 -14.41 3.79 4.24
CA LEU A 72 -13.85 3.87 5.59
C LEU A 72 -14.88 4.14 6.69
N GLU A 73 -16.13 4.51 6.36
CA GLU A 73 -17.24 4.50 7.32
C GLU A 73 -17.61 3.08 7.79
N THR A 74 -17.33 2.06 6.97
CA THR A 74 -17.77 0.67 7.22
C THR A 74 -16.63 -0.33 7.29
N ARG A 75 -15.49 -0.02 6.67
CA ARG A 75 -14.28 -0.85 6.66
C ARG A 75 -13.20 -0.21 7.52
N ASP A 76 -12.43 -1.06 8.19
CA ASP A 76 -11.28 -0.64 9.01
C ASP A 76 -10.13 -0.04 8.19
N TYR A 77 -10.03 -0.43 6.92
CA TYR A 77 -9.00 -0.02 5.97
C TYR A 77 -9.47 -0.29 4.54
N TYR A 78 -8.94 0.45 3.56
CA TYR A 78 -9.34 0.27 2.16
C TYR A 78 -8.27 0.71 1.16
N ASP A 79 -7.98 -0.12 0.15
CA ASP A 79 -7.04 0.19 -0.93
C ASP A 79 -7.79 0.40 -2.25
N PHE A 80 -8.46 1.56 -2.38
CA PHE A 80 -9.22 1.89 -3.58
C PHE A 80 -8.38 1.81 -4.86
N LEU A 81 -7.17 2.37 -4.85
CA LEU A 81 -6.33 2.48 -6.06
C LEU A 81 -5.83 1.11 -6.51
N GLY A 82 -5.38 0.27 -5.58
CA GLY A 82 -4.97 -1.09 -5.90
C GLY A 82 -6.13 -1.96 -6.35
N GLU A 83 -7.29 -1.89 -5.68
CA GLU A 83 -8.48 -2.63 -6.11
C GLU A 83 -8.97 -2.16 -7.49
N TRP A 84 -8.98 -0.85 -7.75
CA TRP A 84 -9.36 -0.33 -9.07
C TRP A 84 -8.40 -0.84 -10.16
N TRP A 85 -7.09 -0.79 -9.91
CA TRP A 85 -6.07 -1.28 -10.83
C TRP A 85 -6.25 -2.77 -11.18
N GLU A 86 -6.61 -3.59 -10.19
CA GLU A 86 -6.85 -5.03 -10.37
C GLU A 86 -8.18 -5.32 -11.09
N ASN A 87 -9.17 -4.44 -10.96
CA ASN A 87 -10.48 -4.59 -11.60
C ASN A 87 -10.54 -4.01 -13.03
N ASP A 88 -9.66 -3.07 -13.38
CA ASP A 88 -9.66 -2.47 -14.71
C ASP A 88 -8.91 -3.32 -15.75
N GLN A 89 -9.67 -3.88 -16.68
CA GLN A 89 -9.14 -4.78 -17.71
C GLN A 89 -8.07 -4.15 -18.61
N ASN A 90 -8.04 -2.82 -18.75
CA ASN A 90 -7.03 -2.13 -19.54
C ASN A 90 -5.76 -1.84 -18.71
N MET A 91 -5.83 -1.90 -17.38
CA MET A 91 -4.68 -1.81 -16.48
C MET A 91 -4.00 -3.16 -16.26
N THR A 92 -4.78 -4.22 -16.00
CA THR A 92 -4.29 -5.55 -15.63
C THR A 92 -3.76 -6.37 -16.82
N ASN A 93 -3.14 -5.72 -17.81
CA ASN A 93 -2.70 -6.42 -19.02
C ASN A 93 -1.68 -7.52 -18.67
N LYS A 94 -1.88 -8.73 -19.21
CA LYS A 94 -1.16 -9.99 -18.87
C LYS A 94 0.37 -9.92 -18.92
N PHE A 95 0.93 -8.86 -19.50
CA PHE A 95 2.36 -8.65 -19.68
C PHE A 95 3.03 -7.90 -18.52
N ARG A 96 2.29 -7.26 -17.61
CA ARG A 96 2.87 -6.53 -16.46
C ARG A 96 2.69 -7.21 -15.11
N ALA A 97 1.84 -8.23 -15.00
CA ALA A 97 1.73 -9.17 -13.87
C ALA A 97 1.86 -8.53 -12.47
N GLN A 98 1.36 -7.30 -12.30
CA GLN A 98 1.30 -6.65 -11.00
C GLN A 98 0.01 -7.11 -10.33
N PHE A 99 0.18 -7.97 -9.34
CA PHE A 99 -0.89 -8.43 -8.46
C PHE A 99 -0.58 -7.90 -7.08
N PHE A 100 -1.56 -7.28 -6.43
CA PHE A 100 -1.40 -6.87 -5.05
C PHE A 100 -1.84 -8.01 -4.14
N THR A 101 -1.23 -8.08 -2.97
CA THR A 101 -1.55 -9.11 -1.97
C THR A 101 -3.03 -9.01 -1.59
N PRO A 102 -3.85 -10.06 -1.69
CA PRO A 102 -5.25 -9.99 -1.27
C PRO A 102 -5.39 -9.57 0.19
N ILE A 103 -6.42 -8.79 0.51
CA ILE A 103 -6.55 -8.13 1.81
C ILE A 103 -6.56 -9.12 2.99
N ASP A 104 -7.17 -10.29 2.82
CA ASP A 104 -7.19 -11.34 3.84
C ASP A 104 -5.80 -11.93 4.12
N VAL A 105 -4.93 -11.97 3.11
CA VAL A 105 -3.54 -12.42 3.26
C VAL A 105 -2.73 -11.35 3.98
N CYS A 106 -2.93 -10.05 3.66
CA CYS A 106 -2.35 -8.95 4.41
C CYS A 106 -2.73 -9.01 5.90
N ARG A 107 -4.02 -9.24 6.19
CA ARG A 107 -4.52 -9.39 7.57
C ARG A 107 -3.87 -10.56 8.29
N LEU A 108 -3.83 -11.74 7.67
CA LEU A 108 -3.17 -12.90 8.23
C LEU A 108 -1.69 -12.64 8.54
N MET A 109 -0.94 -12.07 7.59
CA MET A 109 0.48 -11.75 7.79
C MET A 109 0.66 -10.76 8.94
N CYS A 110 -0.19 -9.74 9.02
CA CYS A 110 -0.12 -8.74 10.07
C CYS A 110 -0.36 -9.38 11.45
N GLU A 111 -1.45 -10.13 11.61
CA GLU A 111 -1.76 -10.85 12.86
C GLU A 111 -0.61 -11.77 13.29
N LEU A 112 0.01 -12.50 12.36
CA LEU A 112 1.17 -13.35 12.63
C LEU A 112 2.40 -12.55 13.08
N THR A 113 2.72 -11.45 12.38
CA THR A 113 3.89 -10.62 12.72
C THR A 113 3.74 -9.87 14.03
N LEU A 114 2.52 -9.50 14.42
CA LEU A 114 2.24 -8.76 15.64
C LEU A 114 2.01 -9.66 16.85
N ALA A 115 1.59 -10.91 16.66
CA ALA A 115 1.39 -11.87 17.75
C ALA A 115 2.64 -12.05 18.64
N ASP A 116 3.83 -12.06 18.02
CA ASP A 116 5.10 -12.24 18.73
C ASP A 116 5.64 -10.94 19.37
N MET A 117 5.04 -9.77 19.09
CA MET A 117 5.51 -8.49 19.63
C MET A 117 4.98 -8.18 21.04
N GLY A 118 3.88 -8.82 21.47
CA GLY A 118 3.22 -8.53 22.75
C GLY A 118 2.80 -7.06 22.90
N ASP A 119 2.68 -6.59 24.15
CA ASP A 119 2.40 -5.18 24.49
C ASP A 119 3.67 -4.32 24.33
N CYS A 120 4.25 -4.29 23.13
CA CYS A 120 5.34 -3.38 22.80
C CYS A 120 4.78 -1.96 22.66
N ASP A 121 5.15 -1.03 23.55
CA ASP A 121 4.75 0.38 23.46
C ASP A 121 5.71 1.23 22.59
N ASP A 122 6.83 0.65 22.15
CA ASP A 122 7.81 1.33 21.31
C ASP A 122 7.24 1.60 19.91
N VAL A 123 7.59 2.76 19.34
CA VAL A 123 7.30 3.09 17.93
C VAL A 123 8.26 2.31 17.04
N LEU A 124 7.73 1.44 16.19
CA LEU A 124 8.51 0.61 15.30
C LEU A 124 8.57 1.19 13.88
N CYS A 125 9.48 0.65 13.06
CA CYS A 125 9.52 0.88 11.63
C CYS A 125 9.10 -0.41 10.91
N MET A 126 7.94 -0.40 10.27
CA MET A 126 7.52 -1.46 9.36
C MET A 126 8.20 -1.23 8.01
N ASN A 127 8.93 -2.23 7.52
CA ASN A 127 9.64 -2.17 6.24
C ASN A 127 9.04 -3.18 5.25
N ASP A 128 8.64 -2.70 4.07
CA ASP A 128 8.14 -3.52 2.96
C ASP A 128 8.93 -3.20 1.67
N PRO A 129 9.85 -4.09 1.25
CA PRO A 129 10.73 -3.85 0.12
C PRO A 129 10.08 -4.06 -1.26
N THR A 130 8.82 -4.50 -1.30
CA THR A 130 8.02 -4.71 -2.52
C THR A 130 6.55 -4.41 -2.21
N CYS A 131 6.29 -3.17 -1.82
CA CYS A 131 5.07 -2.78 -1.12
C CYS A 131 3.81 -2.76 -2.00
N GLY A 132 3.95 -2.74 -3.33
CA GLY A 132 2.83 -2.55 -4.24
C GLY A 132 2.10 -1.24 -3.94
N SER A 133 0.77 -1.28 -3.89
CA SER A 133 -0.07 -0.14 -3.47
C SER A 133 0.05 0.22 -1.97
N GLY A 134 0.90 -0.48 -1.20
CA GLY A 134 1.03 -0.29 0.25
C GLY A 134 -0.07 -0.98 1.06
N ARG A 135 -0.88 -1.85 0.46
CA ARG A 135 -2.02 -2.51 1.11
C ARG A 135 -1.66 -3.23 2.41
N PHE A 136 -0.51 -3.89 2.46
CA PHE A 136 -0.05 -4.55 3.69
C PHE A 136 0.25 -3.53 4.81
N ALA A 137 0.88 -2.41 4.46
CA ALA A 137 1.18 -1.34 5.39
C ALA A 137 -0.08 -0.66 5.93
N ILE A 138 -1.13 -0.50 5.11
CA ILE A 138 -2.43 -0.01 5.54
C ILE A 138 -3.01 -0.91 6.64
N VAL A 139 -3.01 -2.23 6.41
CA VAL A 139 -3.52 -3.19 7.41
C VAL A 139 -2.67 -3.16 8.68
N HIS A 140 -1.35 -3.07 8.56
CA HIS A 140 -0.46 -2.92 9.71
C HIS A 140 -0.75 -1.64 10.50
N HIS A 141 -1.00 -0.52 9.83
CA HIS A 141 -1.31 0.75 10.46
C HIS A 141 -2.59 0.69 11.30
N HIS A 142 -3.61 -0.05 10.86
CA HIS A 142 -4.82 -0.26 11.65
C HIS A 142 -4.53 -0.87 13.03
N TYR A 143 -3.64 -1.87 13.08
CA TYR A 143 -3.25 -2.51 14.35
C TYR A 143 -2.23 -1.69 15.14
N ARG A 144 -1.35 -0.94 14.46
CA ARG A 144 -0.27 -0.14 15.07
C ARG A 144 -0.20 1.28 14.48
N PRO A 145 -1.13 2.18 14.86
CA PRO A 145 -1.23 3.51 14.25
C PRO A 145 -0.04 4.43 14.55
N GLN A 146 0.74 4.14 15.59
CA GLN A 146 1.91 4.92 15.98
C GLN A 146 3.16 4.63 15.15
N ASP A 147 3.22 3.47 14.48
CA ASP A 147 4.40 3.01 13.78
C ASP A 147 4.71 3.84 12.54
N LYS A 148 5.98 3.81 12.12
CA LYS A 148 6.47 4.46 10.91
C LYS A 148 6.67 3.42 9.81
N PHE A 149 6.58 3.85 8.55
CA PHE A 149 6.60 2.95 7.41
C PHE A 149 7.76 3.27 6.46
N MET A 150 8.46 2.23 6.01
CA MET A 150 9.43 2.28 4.93
C MET A 150 8.93 1.37 3.81
N LEU A 151 8.36 1.97 2.76
CA LEU A 151 7.73 1.24 1.66
C LEU A 151 8.56 1.42 0.41
N GLN A 152 8.84 0.33 -0.30
CA GLN A 152 9.75 0.36 -1.44
C GLN A 152 9.17 -0.49 -2.55
N ASP A 153 9.25 -0.02 -3.79
CA ASP A 153 8.84 -0.82 -4.95
C ASP A 153 9.64 -0.43 -6.20
N LEU A 154 9.76 -1.38 -7.13
CA LEU A 154 10.38 -1.17 -8.44
C LEU A 154 9.40 -0.51 -9.42
N ASP A 155 8.12 -0.47 -9.12
CA ASP A 155 7.12 0.20 -9.94
C ASP A 155 6.75 1.58 -9.35
N GLU A 156 6.93 2.62 -10.17
CA GLU A 156 6.56 3.99 -9.83
C GLU A 156 5.05 4.15 -9.60
N TYR A 157 4.20 3.41 -10.33
CA TYR A 157 2.74 3.45 -10.12
C TYR A 157 2.39 2.94 -8.72
N ALA A 158 2.96 1.79 -8.34
CA ALA A 158 2.82 1.20 -7.01
C ALA A 158 3.25 2.19 -5.92
N CYS A 159 4.44 2.79 -6.07
CA CYS A 159 4.94 3.78 -5.12
C CYS A 159 3.99 4.97 -4.95
N LYS A 160 3.48 5.55 -6.04
CA LYS A 160 2.55 6.69 -5.94
C LYS A 160 1.20 6.29 -5.35
N MET A 161 0.69 5.09 -5.65
CA MET A 161 -0.49 4.56 -4.98
C MET A 161 -0.25 4.38 -3.47
N ALA A 162 0.92 3.85 -3.07
CA ALA A 162 1.31 3.71 -1.68
C ALA A 162 1.42 5.07 -0.97
N VAL A 163 2.02 6.08 -1.61
CA VAL A 163 2.08 7.46 -1.08
C VAL A 163 0.68 8.00 -0.80
N LEU A 164 -0.23 7.89 -1.78
CA LEU A 164 -1.61 8.38 -1.65
C LEU A 164 -2.41 7.61 -0.61
N ASN A 165 -2.22 6.29 -0.54
CA ASN A 165 -2.82 5.46 0.49
C ASN A 165 -2.32 5.84 1.89
N MET A 166 -1.01 6.10 2.05
CA MET A 166 -0.46 6.58 3.31
C MET A 166 -1.07 7.93 3.73
N VAL A 167 -1.23 8.85 2.79
CA VAL A 167 -1.86 10.16 3.04
C VAL A 167 -3.27 10.02 3.58
N LEU A 168 -4.12 9.22 2.93
CA LEU A 168 -5.53 9.09 3.34
C LEU A 168 -5.75 8.27 4.61
N HIS A 169 -4.86 7.34 4.91
CA HIS A 169 -4.92 6.57 6.16
C HIS A 169 -4.22 7.28 7.33
N GLY A 170 -3.64 8.47 7.14
CA GLY A 170 -2.99 9.22 8.21
C GLY A 170 -1.61 8.69 8.61
N MET A 171 -0.98 7.90 7.74
CA MET A 171 0.30 7.22 8.01
C MET A 171 1.48 8.19 7.88
N THR A 172 2.55 7.95 8.66
CA THR A 172 3.82 8.67 8.51
C THR A 172 4.94 7.73 8.10
N GLY A 173 5.73 8.11 7.11
CA GLY A 173 6.86 7.30 6.66
C GLY A 173 7.45 7.73 5.33
N VAL A 174 8.17 6.82 4.69
CA VAL A 174 8.87 7.04 3.42
C VAL A 174 8.43 6.00 2.41
N VAL A 175 8.16 6.45 1.19
CA VAL A 175 7.97 5.58 0.03
C VAL A 175 9.09 5.84 -0.97
N SER A 176 9.72 4.78 -1.48
CA SER A 176 10.82 4.88 -2.45
C SER A 176 10.57 4.05 -3.70
N TYR A 177 10.53 4.71 -4.85
CA TYR A 177 10.67 4.07 -6.14
C TYR A 177 12.14 3.71 -6.35
N MET A 178 12.45 2.43 -6.16
CA MET A 178 13.81 1.93 -6.13
C MET A 178 13.90 0.45 -6.50
N ASN A 179 15.08 0.01 -6.93
CA ASN A 179 15.40 -1.40 -6.97
C ASN A 179 15.98 -1.82 -5.61
N THR A 180 15.23 -2.56 -4.82
CA THR A 180 15.65 -2.97 -3.46
C THR A 180 16.81 -3.96 -3.45
N LEU A 181 17.05 -4.68 -4.55
CA LEU A 181 18.20 -5.60 -4.68
C LEU A 181 19.50 -4.85 -4.98
N THR A 182 19.47 -3.88 -5.91
CA THR A 182 20.66 -3.09 -6.29
C THR A 182 20.85 -1.85 -5.42
N ARG A 183 19.81 -1.47 -4.66
CA ARG A 183 19.69 -0.23 -3.88
C ARG A 183 19.71 1.05 -4.72
N GLU A 184 19.46 0.94 -6.03
CA GLU A 184 19.32 2.10 -6.90
C GLU A 184 17.98 2.79 -6.64
N VAL A 185 18.03 4.06 -6.24
CA VAL A 185 16.86 4.90 -5.95
C VAL A 185 16.57 5.80 -7.14
N PHE A 186 15.34 5.75 -7.64
CA PHE A 186 14.89 6.58 -8.76
C PHE A 186 14.11 7.81 -8.26
N ALA A 187 13.30 7.64 -7.21
CA ALA A 187 12.60 8.72 -6.52
C ALA A 187 12.17 8.27 -5.11
N CYS A 188 12.00 9.21 -4.18
CA CYS A 188 11.42 8.94 -2.87
C CYS A 188 10.59 10.13 -2.35
N TRP A 189 9.59 9.80 -1.55
CA TRP A 189 8.63 10.72 -0.97
C TRP A 189 8.51 10.44 0.52
N GLN A 190 8.49 11.49 1.31
CA GLN A 190 8.18 11.43 2.72
C GLN A 190 6.73 11.87 2.92
N VAL A 191 5.92 11.03 3.58
CA VAL A 191 4.56 11.35 3.99
C VAL A 191 4.56 11.68 5.47
N ARG A 192 4.03 12.85 5.82
CA ARG A 192 3.98 13.35 7.20
C ARG A 192 2.56 13.71 7.60
N THR A 193 2.20 13.34 8.82
CA THR A 193 0.93 13.71 9.46
C THR A 193 1.13 14.40 10.81
N ASP A 194 2.37 14.81 11.12
CA ASP A 194 2.70 15.40 12.41
C ASP A 194 2.40 16.91 12.47
N TYR A 195 2.25 17.41 13.70
CA TYR A 195 1.69 18.72 14.10
C TYR A 195 2.25 19.98 13.41
N LEU A 196 3.35 19.87 12.66
CA LEU A 196 3.87 20.97 11.85
C LEU A 196 2.89 21.39 10.74
N PHE A 197 2.08 20.45 10.23
CA PHE A 197 1.00 20.73 9.30
C PHE A 197 -0.28 20.04 9.78
N PRO A 198 -1.42 20.75 9.95
CA PRO A 198 -2.69 20.15 10.38
C PRO A 198 -3.32 19.25 9.32
N ILE A 199 -2.65 19.04 8.18
CA ILE A 199 -3.10 18.28 7.02
C ILE A 199 -1.93 17.38 6.62
N PRO A 200 -2.15 16.11 6.26
CA PRO A 200 -1.12 15.25 5.68
C PRO A 200 -0.39 15.95 4.54
N CYS A 201 0.95 15.85 4.53
CA CYS A 201 1.76 16.47 3.49
C CYS A 201 2.82 15.52 2.93
N ILE A 202 3.12 15.71 1.64
CA ILE A 202 4.12 14.99 0.90
C ILE A 202 5.33 15.90 0.68
N ILE A 203 6.51 15.40 0.97
CA ILE A 203 7.79 16.06 0.71
C ILE A 203 8.57 15.17 -0.26
N PRO A 204 8.80 15.59 -1.51
CA PRO A 204 9.61 14.82 -2.44
C PRO A 204 11.10 15.06 -2.17
N TYR A 205 11.88 13.97 -2.13
CA TYR A 205 13.33 14.00 -1.88
C TYR A 205 14.15 13.64 -3.11
N GLY A 206 13.52 13.40 -4.26
CA GLY A 206 14.22 12.91 -5.45
C GLY A 206 14.91 11.59 -5.11
N VAL A 207 16.22 11.50 -5.34
CA VAL A 207 17.00 10.28 -5.08
C VAL A 207 17.62 10.21 -3.67
N ASP A 208 17.42 11.23 -2.83
CA ASP A 208 18.04 11.34 -1.50
C ASP A 208 17.24 10.57 -0.43
N LEU A 209 17.38 9.23 -0.46
CA LEU A 209 16.70 8.34 0.47
C LEU A 209 17.18 8.52 1.93
N ASP A 210 18.46 8.85 2.13
CA ASP A 210 19.02 9.04 3.47
C ASP A 210 18.36 10.23 4.17
N ALA A 211 18.17 11.35 3.45
CA ALA A 211 17.47 12.52 3.97
C ALA A 211 15.99 12.22 4.25
N ALA A 212 15.32 11.48 3.37
CA ALA A 212 13.92 11.08 3.56
C ALA A 212 13.73 10.18 4.80
N CYS A 213 14.67 9.25 5.05
CA CYS A 213 14.58 8.29 6.16
C CYS A 213 14.84 8.88 7.55
N THR A 214 15.19 10.17 7.66
CA THR A 214 15.50 10.83 8.94
C THR A 214 14.35 10.82 9.96
N ILE A 215 13.11 10.63 9.50
CA ILE A 215 11.92 10.53 10.36
C ILE A 215 11.64 9.12 10.90
N LEU A 216 12.32 8.11 10.38
CA LEU A 216 12.11 6.73 10.79
C LEU A 216 12.86 6.47 12.10
N PRO A 217 12.32 5.65 13.03
CA PRO A 217 13.03 5.30 14.24
C PRO A 217 14.31 4.55 13.85
N GLN A 218 15.43 4.93 14.48
CA GLN A 218 16.69 4.23 14.23
C GLN A 218 16.58 2.80 14.77
N SER A 219 17.09 1.82 14.03
CA SER A 219 17.05 0.43 14.46
C SER A 219 17.77 0.30 15.79
N SER A 220 17.03 0.03 16.87
CA SER A 220 17.69 -0.51 18.05
C SER A 220 18.17 -1.91 17.67
N GLU A 221 19.45 -2.24 17.86
CA GLU A 221 20.01 -3.58 17.61
C GLU A 221 19.41 -4.70 18.49
N LYS A 222 18.25 -4.45 19.12
CA LYS A 222 17.47 -5.50 19.75
C LYS A 222 16.85 -6.34 18.64
N MET A 223 17.61 -7.31 18.15
CA MET A 223 17.02 -8.49 17.54
C MET A 223 15.92 -8.96 18.48
N VAL A 224 14.66 -8.90 18.03
CA VAL A 224 13.60 -9.68 18.65
C VAL A 224 14.14 -11.11 18.65
N LYS A 225 14.45 -11.63 19.83
CA LYS A 225 14.87 -13.02 19.96
C LYS A 225 13.68 -13.83 19.51
N VAL A 226 13.71 -14.29 18.25
CA VAL A 226 12.75 -15.28 17.78
C VAL A 226 12.90 -16.45 18.73
N PRO A 227 11.89 -16.78 19.56
CA PRO A 227 11.97 -17.96 20.39
C PRO A 227 12.24 -19.14 19.46
N PRO A 228 13.16 -20.06 19.81
CA PRO A 228 13.43 -21.21 18.96
C PRO A 228 12.09 -21.88 18.67
N VAL A 229 11.78 -22.05 17.38
CA VAL A 229 10.58 -22.75 16.93
C VAL A 229 10.56 -24.07 17.69
N ALA A 230 9.54 -24.24 18.54
CA ALA A 230 9.41 -25.48 19.30
C ALA A 230 9.44 -26.63 18.28
N PRO A 231 10.28 -27.66 18.49
CA PRO A 231 10.32 -28.78 17.57
C PRO A 231 8.89 -29.27 17.39
N ILE A 232 8.49 -29.46 16.13
CA ILE A 232 7.20 -30.04 15.79
C ILE A 232 7.13 -31.34 16.59
N GLN A 233 6.29 -31.36 17.62
CA GLN A 233 6.01 -32.60 18.31
C GLN A 233 5.32 -33.46 17.26
N GLU A 234 6.02 -34.46 16.73
CA GLU A 234 5.35 -35.56 16.05
C GLU A 234 4.24 -35.99 16.99
N GLN A 235 3.00 -35.71 16.61
CA GLN A 235 1.88 -36.40 17.21
C GLN A 235 2.11 -37.87 16.86
N THR A 236 2.68 -38.61 17.80
CA THR A 236 2.67 -40.07 17.78
C THR A 236 1.20 -40.44 17.74
N GLY A 237 0.71 -40.71 16.54
CA GLY A 237 -0.69 -40.88 16.25
C GLY A 237 -1.25 -41.97 17.15
N ASN A 238 -2.15 -41.58 18.05
CA ASN A 238 -3.15 -42.51 18.52
C ASN A 238 -3.97 -42.92 17.30
N MET A 239 -3.97 -44.23 17.03
CA MET A 239 -4.63 -44.91 15.91
C MET A 239 -5.89 -44.17 15.45
N THR A 240 -5.84 -43.62 14.23
CA THR A 240 -6.91 -42.80 13.69
C THR A 240 -8.16 -43.65 13.46
N SER A 241 -9.31 -43.01 13.35
CA SER A 241 -10.58 -43.65 12.94
C SER A 241 -10.46 -44.42 11.62
N LEU A 242 -9.51 -44.04 10.75
CA LEU A 242 -9.21 -44.73 9.50
C LEU A 242 -8.49 -46.07 9.73
N ASP A 243 -7.52 -46.10 10.66
CA ASP A 243 -6.77 -47.32 11.00
C ASP A 243 -7.67 -48.39 11.66
N ARG A 244 -8.68 -47.94 12.44
CA ARG A 244 -9.71 -48.83 13.00
C ARG A 244 -10.60 -49.45 11.92
N TRP A 245 -10.91 -48.71 10.85
CA TRP A 245 -11.75 -49.20 9.77
C TRP A 245 -11.03 -50.22 8.89
N ILE A 246 -9.73 -50.03 8.64
CA ILE A 246 -8.89 -50.95 7.86
C ILE A 246 -8.76 -52.31 8.59
N LYS A 247 -8.49 -52.31 9.89
CA LYS A 247 -8.42 -53.55 10.69
C LYS A 247 -9.72 -54.35 10.68
N GLN A 248 -10.86 -53.66 10.70
CA GLN A 248 -12.17 -54.30 10.70
C GLN A 248 -12.51 -54.99 9.35
N LYS A 249 -11.82 -54.59 8.28
CA LYS A 249 -11.95 -55.17 6.93
C LYS A 249 -11.00 -56.35 6.67
N GLU A 250 -9.94 -56.51 7.47
CA GLU A 250 -9.00 -57.63 7.38
C GLU A 250 -9.42 -58.86 8.22
N GLU A 251 -10.42 -58.69 9.09
CA GLU A 251 -11.00 -59.75 9.94
C GLU A 251 -12.31 -60.35 9.38
N GLU A 252 -12.80 -59.89 8.22
CA GLU A 252 -13.91 -60.47 7.43
C GLU A 252 -13.38 -61.27 6.22
#